data_AF-A0A920N665-F1
#
_entry.id   AF-A0A920N665-F1
#
_cell.length_a   1.000
_cell.length_b   1.000
_cell.length_c   1.000
_cell.angle_alpha   90.00
_cell.angle_beta   90.00
_cell.angle_gamma   90.00
#
_symmetry.space_group_name_H-M   'P 1'
#
loop_
_entity.id
_entity.type
_entity.pdbx_description
1 polymer ?
#
loop_
_entity_poly.entity_id
_entity_poly.type
_entity_poly.pdbx_seq_one_letter_code
_entity_poly.pdbx_strand_id
1 'polypeptide(L)'
;MFGKSNSESPGAQQDAQQRRPKDVKVPGNTPRDLTKHVNLMYDLLALAFQTDTTRVSTYMLGNAGSNRTYPMVDVNAGWHSLSHHRKEQPKIDQLKRIDKWHVEQFARFLHKLQGIKEGDGTLLDNCMIMYGSGLGDGNAHTHHDLPIVVAGRGGPHHADRAVRGCQGGTAAQRPVPIHARPTGRGSRIDRRQQATPDRNRRLIPADAARVPSG
;
A
#
# COMPACT_ATOMS: atom_id res chain seq x y z
N MET A 1 -2.17 17.29 41.94
CA MET A 1 -3.00 17.72 40.79
C MET A 1 -2.16 17.58 39.53
N PHE A 2 -2.60 16.83 38.51
CA PHE A 2 -1.87 16.71 37.24
C PHE A 2 -2.62 17.48 36.14
N GLY A 3 -1.99 18.51 35.61
CA GLY A 3 -2.56 19.36 34.56
C GLY A 3 -2.54 18.67 33.19
N LYS A 4 -3.61 18.86 32.41
CA LYS A 4 -3.67 18.43 31.01
C LYS A 4 -3.12 19.55 30.12
N SER A 5 -2.00 19.30 29.43
CA SER A 5 -1.47 20.20 28.41
C SER A 5 -1.67 19.61 27.00
N ASN A 6 -2.89 19.67 26.49
CA ASN A 6 -3.15 19.55 25.06
C ASN A 6 -3.18 20.97 24.45
N SER A 7 -2.07 21.40 23.85
CA SER A 7 -2.00 22.63 23.06
C SER A 7 -2.23 22.33 21.57
N GLU A 8 -3.47 21.97 21.24
CA GLU A 8 -3.95 21.98 19.85
C GLU A 8 -4.37 23.42 19.48
N SER A 9 -3.94 23.93 18.33
CA SER A 9 -4.30 25.29 17.90
C SER A 9 -5.79 25.37 17.55
N PRO A 10 -6.56 26.34 18.09
CA PRO A 10 -8.04 26.27 18.05
C PRO A 10 -8.70 26.20 16.66
N GLY A 11 -8.12 26.85 15.64
CA GLY A 11 -8.80 27.07 14.35
C GLY A 11 -9.16 25.79 13.59
N ALA A 12 -8.22 24.85 13.44
CA ALA A 12 -8.42 23.66 12.60
C ALA A 12 -9.50 22.69 13.15
N GLN A 13 -9.71 22.67 14.48
CA GLN A 13 -10.78 21.89 15.09
C GLN A 13 -12.13 22.60 14.98
N GLN A 14 -12.16 23.93 15.06
CA GLN A 14 -13.37 24.74 14.93
C GLN A 14 -13.99 24.64 13.52
N ASP A 15 -13.19 24.78 12.45
CA ASP A 15 -13.69 24.65 11.07
C ASP A 15 -14.27 23.25 10.79
N ALA A 16 -13.59 22.21 11.28
CA ALA A 16 -14.08 20.84 11.18
C ALA A 16 -15.31 20.58 12.07
N GLN A 17 -15.54 21.35 13.14
CA GLN A 17 -16.76 21.28 13.96
C GLN A 17 -17.93 22.00 13.29
N GLN A 18 -17.71 23.14 12.63
CA GLN A 18 -18.76 23.91 11.95
C GLN A 18 -19.41 23.16 10.78
N ARG A 19 -18.68 22.27 10.10
CA ARG A 19 -19.20 21.47 8.97
C ARG A 19 -19.90 20.17 9.36
N ARG A 20 -19.95 19.79 10.64
CA ARG A 20 -20.65 18.59 11.08
C ARG A 20 -22.16 18.85 11.16
N PRO A 21 -23.03 17.96 10.64
CA PRO A 21 -24.45 18.03 10.93
C PRO A 21 -24.66 18.00 12.44
N LYS A 22 -25.49 18.92 12.96
CA LYS A 22 -25.60 19.20 14.40
C LYS A 22 -26.01 17.98 15.24
N ASP A 23 -26.69 17.03 14.61
CA ASP A 23 -27.23 15.82 15.24
C ASP A 23 -26.20 14.66 15.30
N VAL A 24 -25.08 14.78 14.60
CA VAL A 24 -24.01 13.77 14.60
C VAL A 24 -23.15 13.92 15.85
N LYS A 25 -23.53 13.18 16.91
CA LYS A 25 -22.69 13.00 18.10
C LYS A 25 -21.40 12.29 17.71
N VAL A 26 -20.27 13.01 17.79
CA VAL A 26 -18.94 12.42 17.67
C VAL A 26 -18.76 11.39 18.79
N PRO A 27 -18.37 10.13 18.49
CA PRO A 27 -18.09 9.15 19.53
C PRO A 27 -16.96 9.64 20.44
N GLY A 28 -17.24 9.82 21.74
CA GLY A 28 -16.27 10.32 22.73
C GLY A 28 -15.08 9.38 22.99
N ASN A 29 -15.08 8.21 22.37
CA ASN A 29 -14.27 7.05 22.73
C ASN A 29 -13.13 6.82 21.71
N THR A 30 -12.51 7.88 21.19
CA THR A 30 -11.27 7.72 20.39
C THR A 30 -10.25 6.96 21.25
N PRO A 31 -9.71 5.80 20.81
CA PRO A 31 -8.83 5.02 21.65
C PRO A 31 -7.60 5.84 22.07
N ARG A 32 -7.32 5.88 23.38
CA ARG A 32 -6.17 6.61 23.94
C ARG A 32 -4.83 6.05 23.47
N ASP A 33 -4.83 4.77 23.13
CA ASP A 33 -3.70 4.06 22.53
C ASP A 33 -3.73 4.25 21.01
N LEU A 34 -2.84 5.12 20.51
CA LEU A 34 -2.73 5.46 19.10
C LEU A 34 -2.38 4.23 18.24
N THR A 35 -1.50 3.35 18.73
CA THR A 35 -1.10 2.11 18.04
C THR A 35 -2.29 1.20 17.85
N LYS A 36 -3.12 1.00 18.88
CA LYS A 36 -4.38 0.25 18.77
C LYS A 36 -5.37 0.94 17.83
N HIS A 37 -5.49 2.27 17.86
CA HIS A 37 -6.41 2.98 16.97
C HIS A 37 -6.02 2.83 15.49
N VAL A 38 -4.76 3.13 15.14
CA VAL A 38 -4.24 3.02 13.76
C VAL A 38 -4.36 1.59 13.26
N ASN A 39 -3.97 0.60 14.08
CA ASN A 39 -4.07 -0.79 13.70
C ASN A 39 -5.52 -1.29 13.53
N LEU A 40 -6.45 -0.84 14.38
CA LEU A 40 -7.88 -1.12 14.23
C LEU A 40 -8.45 -0.51 12.94
N MET A 41 -8.07 0.72 12.61
CA MET A 41 -8.50 1.35 11.35
C MET A 41 -7.94 0.61 10.13
N TYR A 42 -6.66 0.21 10.14
CA TYR A 42 -6.10 -0.67 9.12
C TYR A 42 -6.80 -2.04 9.05
N ASP A 43 -7.19 -2.59 10.20
CA ASP A 43 -7.90 -3.88 10.26
C ASP A 43 -9.31 -3.78 9.66
N LEU A 44 -10.00 -2.64 9.85
CA LEU A 44 -11.29 -2.32 9.21
C LEU A 44 -11.14 -2.06 7.70
N LEU A 45 -10.06 -1.41 7.25
CA LEU A 45 -9.78 -1.23 5.83
C LEU A 45 -9.52 -2.56 5.13
N ALA A 46 -8.72 -3.44 5.75
CA ALA A 46 -8.49 -4.79 5.23
C ALA A 46 -9.79 -5.59 5.13
N LEU A 47 -10.66 -5.51 6.16
CA LEU A 47 -11.96 -6.15 6.13
C LEU A 47 -12.85 -5.59 5.00
N ALA A 48 -12.94 -4.27 4.87
CA ALA A 48 -13.79 -3.62 3.87
C ALA A 48 -13.38 -3.93 2.42
N PHE A 49 -12.10 -4.16 2.15
CA PHE A 49 -11.62 -4.68 0.86
C PHE A 49 -11.92 -6.18 0.73
N GLN A 50 -11.65 -6.99 1.77
CA GLN A 50 -11.93 -8.44 1.77
C GLN A 50 -13.41 -8.79 1.58
N THR A 51 -14.33 -7.96 2.09
CA THR A 51 -15.78 -8.14 1.95
C THR A 51 -16.36 -7.33 0.78
N ASP A 52 -15.53 -6.84 -0.13
CA ASP A 52 -15.88 -6.02 -1.30
C ASP A 52 -16.87 -4.87 -0.99
N THR A 53 -16.76 -4.30 0.20
CA THR A 53 -17.67 -3.27 0.71
C THR A 53 -17.33 -1.89 0.15
N THR A 54 -16.09 -1.69 -0.30
CA THR A 54 -15.70 -0.55 -1.13
C THR A 54 -14.53 -0.90 -2.04
N ARG A 55 -14.49 -0.28 -3.22
CA ARG A 55 -13.34 -0.33 -4.15
C ARG A 55 -12.27 0.72 -3.85
N VAL A 56 -12.60 1.77 -3.11
CA VAL A 56 -11.71 2.91 -2.83
C VAL A 56 -11.87 3.34 -1.37
N SER A 57 -10.76 3.67 -0.72
CA SER A 57 -10.77 4.25 0.63
C SER A 57 -9.60 5.22 0.81
N THR A 58 -9.69 6.10 1.81
CA THR A 58 -8.62 7.03 2.18
C THR A 58 -8.61 7.18 3.70
N TYR A 59 -7.44 7.09 4.31
CA TYR A 59 -7.27 7.18 5.76
C TYR A 59 -6.14 8.14 6.12
N MET A 60 -6.50 9.22 6.82
CA MET A 60 -5.56 10.22 7.32
C MET A 60 -5.06 9.80 8.71
N LEU A 61 -3.79 9.38 8.79
CA LEU A 61 -3.15 8.94 10.04
C LEU A 61 -2.94 10.08 11.06
N GLY A 62 -2.73 11.30 10.57
CA GLY A 62 -2.51 12.49 11.37
C GLY A 62 -2.71 13.77 10.57
N ASN A 63 -3.00 14.87 11.26
CA ASN A 63 -3.08 16.20 10.66
C ASN A 63 -1.69 16.85 10.72
N ALA A 64 -1.22 17.40 9.59
CA ALA A 64 0.07 18.08 9.45
C ALA A 64 0.28 19.26 10.44
N GLY A 65 -0.80 19.88 10.93
CA GLY A 65 -0.77 20.93 11.95
C GLY A 65 -0.89 20.43 13.40
N SER A 66 -1.01 19.12 13.64
CA SER A 66 -1.25 18.59 14.99
C SER A 66 0.03 18.43 15.80
N ASN A 67 0.04 18.96 17.02
CA ASN A 67 1.16 18.83 17.96
C ASN A 67 1.09 17.54 18.79
N ARG A 68 0.64 16.44 18.17
CA ARG A 68 0.51 15.13 18.79
C ARG A 68 1.87 14.59 19.25
N THR A 69 1.90 13.98 20.43
CA THR A 69 3.07 13.30 20.98
C THR A 69 3.03 11.80 20.68
N TYR A 70 4.19 11.16 20.70
CA TYR A 70 4.38 9.74 20.34
C TYR A 70 5.14 9.01 21.47
N PRO A 71 4.51 8.86 22.67
CA PRO A 71 5.17 8.28 23.83
C PRO A 71 5.53 6.79 23.66
N MET A 72 4.89 6.09 22.71
CA MET A 72 5.17 4.68 22.39
C MET A 72 6.54 4.45 21.71
N VAL A 73 7.23 5.53 21.30
CA VAL A 73 8.61 5.50 20.75
C VAL A 73 9.52 6.52 21.45
N ASP A 74 9.22 6.81 22.72
CA ASP A 74 9.98 7.73 23.57
C ASP A 74 10.09 9.16 23.01
N VAL A 75 9.02 9.65 22.38
CA VAL A 75 8.92 11.03 21.87
C VAL A 75 7.74 11.77 22.51
N ASN A 76 8.03 12.51 23.58
CA ASN A 76 7.04 13.30 24.32
C ASN A 76 6.89 14.75 23.81
N ALA A 77 7.71 15.17 22.85
CA ALA A 77 7.55 16.45 22.17
C ALA A 77 6.46 16.38 21.09
N GLY A 78 5.80 17.51 20.82
CA GLY A 78 4.77 17.60 19.78
C GLY A 78 5.38 17.50 18.37
N TRP A 79 4.83 16.62 17.53
CA TRP A 79 5.40 16.30 16.22
C TRP A 79 5.48 17.50 15.26
N HIS A 80 4.47 18.38 15.22
CA HIS A 80 4.56 19.61 14.42
C HIS A 80 5.68 20.54 14.93
N SER A 81 5.84 20.73 16.24
CA SER A 81 6.97 21.49 16.79
C SER A 81 8.33 20.83 16.52
N LEU A 82 8.39 19.50 16.42
CA LEU A 82 9.60 18.79 16.01
C LEU A 82 9.91 18.98 14.53
N SER A 83 8.90 19.06 13.64
CA SER A 83 9.12 19.22 12.19
C SER A 83 9.86 20.52 11.86
N HIS A 84 9.68 21.56 12.67
CA HIS A 84 10.51 22.79 12.68
C HIS A 84 11.90 22.54 13.30
N HIS A 85 12.62 21.53 12.79
CA HIS A 85 13.80 21.00 13.47
C HIS A 85 15.04 21.91 13.40
N ARG A 86 15.09 22.92 12.52
CA ARG A 86 16.21 23.88 12.37
C ARG A 86 17.60 23.23 12.21
N LYS A 87 17.63 22.04 11.61
CA LYS A 87 18.82 21.15 11.50
C LYS A 87 19.40 20.66 12.85
N GLU A 88 18.64 20.77 13.95
CA GLU A 88 19.01 20.22 15.25
C GLU A 88 18.88 18.69 15.27
N GLN A 89 20.00 17.99 15.35
CA GLN A 89 20.07 16.53 15.33
C GLN A 89 19.13 15.82 16.34
N PRO A 90 19.01 16.29 17.62
CA PRO A 90 18.10 15.66 18.59
C PRO A 90 16.61 15.72 18.21
N LYS A 91 16.18 16.70 17.42
CA LYS A 91 14.81 16.78 16.89
C LYS A 91 14.63 15.84 15.70
N ILE A 92 15.61 15.79 14.80
CA ILE A 92 15.64 14.88 13.65
C ILE A 92 15.56 13.41 14.11
N ASP A 93 16.28 13.03 15.16
CA ASP A 93 16.27 11.65 15.66
C ASP A 93 15.01 11.29 16.48
N GLN A 94 14.22 12.29 16.88
CA GLN A 94 12.85 12.07 17.36
C GLN A 94 11.87 11.88 16.19
N LEU A 95 11.96 12.70 15.14
CA LEU A 95 11.16 12.54 13.91
C LEU A 95 11.36 11.16 13.29
N LYS A 96 12.62 10.73 13.07
CA LYS A 96 12.93 9.39 12.52
C LYS A 96 12.27 8.24 13.30
N ARG A 97 12.13 8.36 14.63
CA ARG A 97 11.44 7.35 15.46
C ARG A 97 9.94 7.34 15.22
N ILE A 98 9.33 8.52 15.09
CA ILE A 98 7.91 8.67 14.72
C ILE A 98 7.66 8.15 13.30
N ASP A 99 8.50 8.50 12.34
CA ASP A 99 8.34 8.09 10.94
C ASP A 99 8.49 6.57 10.79
N LYS A 100 9.53 6.00 11.42
CA LYS A 100 9.71 4.54 11.52
C LYS A 100 8.47 3.85 12.09
N TRP A 101 7.91 4.37 13.19
CA TRP A 101 6.71 3.80 13.80
C TRP A 101 5.50 3.78 12.86
N HIS A 102 5.27 4.85 12.09
CA HIS A 102 4.19 4.88 11.10
C HIS A 102 4.43 3.86 9.98
N VAL A 103 5.66 3.77 9.47
CA VAL A 103 6.03 2.80 8.43
C VAL A 103 5.90 1.36 8.95
N GLU A 104 6.18 1.08 10.22
CA GLU A 104 5.95 -0.22 10.85
C GLU A 104 4.45 -0.58 10.91
N GLN A 105 3.56 0.37 11.22
CA GLN A 105 2.12 0.11 11.22
C GLN A 105 1.60 -0.11 9.78
N PHE A 106 2.14 0.62 8.80
CA PHE A 106 1.83 0.43 7.39
C PHE A 106 2.34 -0.92 6.87
N ALA A 107 3.54 -1.35 7.25
CA ALA A 107 4.07 -2.67 6.91
C ALA A 107 3.22 -3.80 7.50
N ARG A 108 2.75 -3.68 8.76
CA ARG A 108 1.77 -4.61 9.36
C ARG A 108 0.50 -4.70 8.51
N PHE A 109 -0.04 -3.57 8.05
CA PHE A 109 -1.23 -3.54 7.19
C PHE A 109 -0.99 -4.27 5.85
N LEU A 110 0.12 -4.00 5.18
CA LEU A 110 0.48 -4.70 3.94
C LEU A 110 0.65 -6.22 4.15
N HIS A 111 1.33 -6.63 5.22
CA HIS A 111 1.44 -8.05 5.56
C HIS A 111 0.08 -8.71 5.86
N LYS A 112 -0.87 -7.98 6.45
CA LYS A 112 -2.24 -8.48 6.63
C LYS A 112 -2.94 -8.71 5.29
N LEU A 113 -2.87 -7.75 4.36
CA LEU A 113 -3.44 -7.91 3.01
C LEU A 113 -2.78 -9.06 2.25
N GLN A 114 -1.46 -9.24 2.40
CA GLN A 114 -0.70 -10.35 1.80
C GLN A 114 -1.06 -11.71 2.43
N GLY A 115 -1.47 -11.73 3.70
CA GLY A 115 -1.92 -12.95 4.40
C GLY A 115 -3.32 -13.43 4.02
N ILE A 116 -4.15 -12.57 3.42
CA ILE A 116 -5.51 -12.90 2.99
C ILE A 116 -5.46 -13.49 1.58
N LYS A 117 -5.98 -14.71 1.41
CA LYS A 117 -6.11 -15.38 0.11
C LYS A 117 -7.32 -14.86 -0.67
N GLU A 118 -7.11 -14.59 -1.96
CA GLU A 118 -8.15 -14.12 -2.87
C GLU A 118 -7.83 -14.59 -4.30
N GLY A 119 -8.69 -15.47 -4.84
CA GLY A 119 -8.43 -16.16 -6.10
C GLY A 119 -7.10 -16.92 -6.09
N ASP A 120 -6.33 -16.80 -7.17
CA ASP A 120 -5.00 -17.42 -7.32
C ASP A 120 -3.88 -16.71 -6.53
N GLY A 121 -4.20 -15.61 -5.84
CA GLY A 121 -3.21 -14.71 -5.21
C GLY A 121 -3.56 -14.33 -3.78
N THR A 122 -3.26 -13.08 -3.45
CA THR A 122 -3.56 -12.46 -2.15
C THR A 122 -4.37 -11.18 -2.37
N LEU A 123 -5.07 -10.70 -1.33
CA LEU A 123 -5.80 -9.43 -1.40
C LEU A 123 -4.87 -8.25 -1.75
N LEU A 124 -3.59 -8.31 -1.37
CA LEU A 124 -2.58 -7.33 -1.78
C LEU A 124 -2.21 -7.41 -3.28
N ASP A 125 -2.29 -8.58 -3.91
CA ASP A 125 -2.10 -8.68 -5.37
C ASP A 125 -3.23 -7.95 -6.12
N ASN A 126 -4.46 -8.02 -5.61
CA ASN A 126 -5.63 -7.38 -6.24
C ASN A 126 -5.82 -5.90 -5.85
N CYS A 127 -5.18 -5.44 -4.78
CA CYS A 127 -5.21 -4.05 -4.33
C CYS A 127 -4.02 -3.21 -4.88
N MET A 128 -4.21 -1.89 -4.92
CA MET A 128 -3.13 -0.91 -5.05
C MET A 128 -3.24 0.09 -3.90
N ILE A 129 -2.21 0.17 -3.07
CA ILE A 129 -2.19 0.95 -1.83
C ILE A 129 -1.12 2.03 -1.94
N MET A 130 -1.51 3.29 -1.74
CA MET A 130 -0.61 4.44 -1.67
C MET A 130 -0.48 4.95 -0.23
N TYR A 131 0.74 5.22 0.20
CA TYR A 131 1.08 5.79 1.50
C TYR A 131 2.08 6.93 1.32
N GLY A 132 1.97 8.02 2.10
CA GLY A 132 2.95 9.10 2.05
C GLY A 132 2.51 10.39 2.75
N SER A 133 3.26 11.46 2.47
CA SER A 133 3.09 12.81 3.02
C SER A 133 2.92 13.86 1.93
N GLY A 134 2.25 14.98 2.25
CA GLY A 134 2.16 16.18 1.39
C GLY A 134 3.36 17.14 1.50
N LEU A 135 4.37 16.78 2.30
CA LEU A 135 5.64 17.49 2.46
C LEU A 135 6.83 16.52 2.31
N GLY A 136 7.87 16.97 1.59
CA GLY A 136 9.17 16.28 1.48
C GLY A 136 10.06 16.53 2.70
N ASP A 137 10.18 17.79 3.11
CA ASP A 137 10.77 18.24 4.37
C ASP A 137 9.76 19.11 5.14
N GLY A 138 9.52 18.76 6.39
CA GLY A 138 8.65 19.53 7.30
C GLY A 138 9.28 20.84 7.78
N ASN A 139 10.62 20.97 7.80
CA ASN A 139 11.30 22.19 8.24
C ASN A 139 11.31 23.27 7.16
N ALA A 140 11.60 22.90 5.91
CA ALA A 140 11.58 23.81 4.77
C ALA A 140 10.21 23.92 4.08
N HIS A 141 9.19 23.16 4.52
CA HIS A 141 7.86 23.10 3.91
C HIS A 141 7.90 22.78 2.41
N THR A 142 8.75 21.83 1.98
CA THR A 142 8.90 21.51 0.56
C THR A 142 7.76 20.63 0.04
N HIS A 143 7.24 20.98 -1.14
CA HIS A 143 6.17 20.25 -1.84
C HIS A 143 6.66 19.42 -3.03
N HIS A 144 7.98 19.25 -3.16
CA HIS A 144 8.64 18.35 -4.11
C HIS A 144 9.27 17.16 -3.37
N ASP A 145 9.67 16.12 -4.12
CA ASP A 145 10.33 14.91 -3.60
C ASP A 145 9.56 14.24 -2.44
N LEU A 146 8.24 14.18 -2.58
CA LEU A 146 7.34 13.66 -1.55
C LEU A 146 7.64 12.18 -1.24
N PRO A 147 7.63 11.76 0.04
CA PRO A 147 7.85 10.37 0.42
C PRO A 147 6.59 9.56 0.12
N ILE A 148 6.47 9.05 -1.11
CA ILE A 148 5.36 8.22 -1.57
C ILE A 148 5.81 6.77 -1.74
N VAL A 149 5.04 5.85 -1.15
CA VAL A 149 5.16 4.41 -1.35
C VAL A 149 3.89 3.91 -2.03
N VAL A 150 4.05 3.12 -3.10
CA VAL A 150 2.96 2.38 -3.75
C VAL A 150 3.23 0.88 -3.58
N ALA A 151 2.23 0.15 -3.10
CA ALA A 151 2.32 -1.28 -2.82
C ALA A 151 1.10 -2.03 -3.38
N GLY A 152 1.25 -3.35 -3.58
CA GLY A 152 0.27 -4.18 -4.28
C GLY A 152 0.40 -4.10 -5.81
N ARG A 153 -0.35 -4.94 -6.52
CA ARG A 153 -0.25 -5.06 -8.00
C ARG A 153 -1.46 -4.49 -8.73
N GLY A 154 -2.54 -4.14 -8.03
CA GLY A 154 -3.78 -3.62 -8.61
C GLY A 154 -4.58 -4.65 -9.42
N GLY A 155 -4.35 -5.94 -9.21
CA GLY A 155 -4.96 -7.02 -9.98
C GLY A 155 -4.16 -7.45 -11.22
N PRO A 156 -4.64 -8.48 -11.94
CA PRO A 156 -3.87 -9.15 -13.00
C PRO A 156 -3.52 -8.24 -14.19
N HIS A 157 -4.24 -7.13 -14.38
CA HIS A 157 -4.03 -6.19 -15.49
C HIS A 157 -3.06 -5.03 -15.18
N HIS A 158 -2.62 -4.89 -13.93
CA HIS A 158 -1.83 -3.73 -13.47
C HIS A 158 -0.39 -4.08 -13.07
N ALA A 159 -0.01 -5.36 -13.09
CA ALA A 159 1.29 -5.86 -12.66
C ALA A 159 2.51 -5.31 -13.44
N ASP A 160 2.32 -4.78 -14.66
CA ASP A 160 3.41 -4.27 -15.52
C ASP A 160 3.88 -2.84 -15.19
N ARG A 161 3.23 -2.14 -14.26
CA ARG A 161 3.69 -0.82 -13.78
C ARG A 161 4.34 -0.91 -12.40
N ALA A 162 5.56 -1.43 -12.38
CA ALA A 162 6.52 -1.08 -11.33
C ALA A 162 6.71 0.45 -11.33
N VAL A 163 6.14 1.13 -10.33
CA VAL A 163 6.41 2.56 -10.08
C VAL A 163 7.88 2.67 -9.71
N ARG A 164 8.70 3.12 -10.66
CA ARG A 164 10.11 3.41 -10.39
C ARG A 164 10.15 4.54 -9.37
N GLY A 165 10.64 4.25 -8.16
CA GLY A 165 11.02 5.29 -7.22
C GLY A 165 12.01 6.25 -7.90
N CYS A 166 11.85 7.54 -7.65
CA CYS A 166 12.66 8.59 -8.26
C CYS A 166 14.16 8.32 -8.01
N GLN A 167 14.91 8.02 -9.07
CA GLN A 167 16.37 8.00 -8.99
C GLN A 167 16.88 9.45 -9.01
N GLY A 168 17.26 9.95 -7.85
CA GLY A 168 17.85 11.29 -7.68
C GLY A 168 18.79 11.32 -6.47
N GLY A 169 20.06 10.97 -6.67
CA GLY A 169 21.07 10.96 -5.60
C GLY A 169 22.26 10.07 -5.95
N THR A 170 23.42 10.68 -6.20
CA THR A 170 24.61 10.02 -6.77
C THR A 170 25.39 9.16 -5.76
N ALA A 171 25.52 7.85 -6.03
CA ALA A 171 26.70 7.04 -5.68
C ALA A 171 26.73 5.75 -6.53
N ALA A 172 27.92 5.31 -6.94
CA ALA A 172 28.06 4.27 -7.95
C ALA A 172 27.90 2.84 -7.41
N GLN A 173 26.93 2.09 -7.97
CA GLN A 173 27.02 0.64 -8.14
C GLN A 173 26.47 0.26 -9.53
N ARG A 174 27.37 -0.18 -10.43
CA ARG A 174 26.99 -0.66 -11.77
C ARG A 174 26.52 -2.12 -11.64
N PRO A 175 25.30 -2.50 -12.07
CA PRO A 175 24.95 -3.90 -12.19
C PRO A 175 25.80 -4.56 -13.29
N VAL A 176 26.43 -5.69 -12.97
CA VAL A 176 27.22 -6.48 -13.93
C VAL A 176 26.25 -7.27 -14.82
N PRO A 177 26.35 -7.18 -16.16
CA PRO A 177 25.44 -7.92 -17.03
C PRO A 177 25.79 -9.41 -17.02
N ILE A 178 24.86 -10.24 -16.53
CA ILE A 178 24.91 -11.69 -16.73
C ILE A 178 24.75 -12.02 -18.22
N HIS A 179 25.77 -12.68 -18.77
CA HIS A 179 25.98 -12.83 -20.20
C HIS A 179 25.15 -13.98 -20.78
N ALA A 180 23.96 -13.68 -21.32
CA ALA A 180 23.18 -14.64 -22.09
C ALA A 180 23.82 -14.87 -23.47
N ARG A 181 24.47 -16.02 -23.68
CA ARG A 181 24.96 -16.43 -25.01
C ARG A 181 23.87 -17.17 -25.80
N PRO A 182 23.57 -16.73 -27.03
CA PRO A 182 22.94 -17.59 -28.03
C PRO A 182 24.01 -18.38 -28.79
N THR A 183 23.86 -19.70 -28.89
CA THR A 183 24.62 -20.53 -29.84
C THR A 183 23.68 -21.50 -30.54
N GLY A 184 23.48 -21.30 -31.84
CA GLY A 184 22.76 -22.22 -32.72
C GLY A 184 23.63 -22.68 -33.88
N ARG A 185 23.18 -23.75 -34.55
CA ARG A 185 23.85 -24.53 -35.62
C ARG A 185 24.98 -25.43 -35.12
N GLY A 186 25.04 -26.71 -35.48
CA GLY A 186 24.06 -27.53 -36.21
C GLY A 186 24.71 -28.73 -36.90
N SER A 187 23.92 -29.74 -37.28
CA SER A 187 24.32 -30.72 -38.29
C SER A 187 23.10 -31.32 -38.98
N ARG A 188 23.19 -31.48 -40.31
CA ARG A 188 22.21 -32.22 -41.10
C ARG A 188 22.59 -33.70 -41.06
N ILE A 189 21.61 -34.59 -40.94
CA ILE A 189 21.64 -35.89 -41.62
C ILE A 189 20.31 -36.05 -42.36
N ASP A 190 20.41 -36.28 -43.66
CA ASP A 190 19.29 -36.58 -44.56
C ASP A 190 19.06 -38.10 -44.59
N ARG A 191 17.80 -38.53 -44.43
CA ARG A 191 17.35 -39.85 -44.87
C ARG A 191 15.96 -39.74 -45.50
N ARG A 192 15.94 -39.73 -46.84
CA ARG A 192 14.75 -39.98 -47.66
C ARG A 192 14.27 -41.43 -47.51
N GLN A 193 12.95 -41.60 -47.36
CA GLN A 193 12.08 -42.65 -47.92
C GLN A 193 10.64 -42.32 -47.44
N GLN A 194 9.79 -41.67 -48.23
CA GLN A 194 8.88 -42.27 -49.23
C GLN A 194 7.88 -43.30 -48.66
N ALA A 195 6.62 -42.88 -48.47
CA ALA A 195 5.40 -43.65 -48.77
C ALA A 195 4.14 -42.74 -48.69
N THR A 196 3.07 -43.10 -49.39
CA THR A 196 1.89 -42.27 -49.71
C THR A 196 0.61 -42.62 -48.90
N PRO A 197 -0.47 -41.80 -48.97
CA PRO A 197 -1.65 -41.95 -48.11
C PRO A 197 -2.84 -42.70 -48.74
N ASP A 198 -3.68 -43.29 -47.90
CA ASP A 198 -5.04 -43.82 -48.18
C ASP A 198 -5.71 -44.09 -46.79
N ARG A 199 -7.01 -44.02 -46.50
CA ARG A 199 -8.23 -43.52 -47.18
C ARG A 199 -9.35 -43.41 -46.11
N ASN A 200 -10.42 -42.64 -46.37
CA ASN A 200 -11.84 -42.85 -45.93
C ASN A 200 -12.16 -43.44 -44.51
N ARG A 201 -13.14 -42.96 -43.72
CA ARG A 201 -14.52 -42.59 -44.13
C ARG A 201 -15.37 -42.02 -42.95
N ARG A 202 -16.08 -40.89 -43.17
CA ARG A 202 -17.42 -40.44 -42.64
C ARG A 202 -17.69 -40.33 -41.11
N LEU A 203 -18.48 -39.41 -40.50
CA LEU A 203 -19.61 -38.49 -40.84
C LEU A 203 -21.05 -39.09 -40.66
N ILE A 204 -22.01 -38.55 -39.85
CA ILE A 204 -21.97 -37.41 -38.87
C ILE A 204 -22.67 -37.67 -37.47
N PRO A 205 -24.01 -37.47 -37.20
CA PRO A 205 -24.39 -36.75 -35.96
C PRO A 205 -25.57 -37.27 -35.08
N ALA A 206 -25.71 -36.63 -33.91
CA ALA A 206 -26.90 -36.19 -33.14
C ALA A 206 -28.26 -36.95 -33.08
N ASP A 207 -28.73 -37.19 -31.85
CA ASP A 207 -30.03 -36.80 -31.24
C ASP A 207 -30.06 -37.40 -29.80
N ALA A 208 -30.92 -37.12 -28.80
CA ALA A 208 -31.85 -36.06 -28.38
C ALA A 208 -32.91 -36.75 -27.46
N ALA A 209 -33.39 -36.07 -26.41
CA ALA A 209 -34.49 -36.49 -25.49
C ALA A 209 -34.23 -37.76 -24.63
N ARG A 210 -34.73 -37.94 -23.39
CA ARG A 210 -35.90 -37.38 -22.68
C ARG A 210 -35.83 -37.77 -21.18
N VAL A 211 -36.45 -36.97 -20.30
CA VAL A 211 -36.80 -37.35 -18.90
C VAL A 211 -38.13 -38.16 -18.90
N PRO A 212 -38.43 -39.00 -17.90
CA PRO A 212 -39.24 -38.50 -16.78
C PRO A 212 -38.90 -39.09 -15.39
N SER A 213 -39.50 -38.47 -14.38
CA SER A 213 -39.47 -38.77 -12.94
C SER A 213 -40.05 -40.12 -12.54
N GLY A 214 -39.53 -40.65 -11.42
CA GLY A 214 -40.17 -41.59 -10.50
C GLY A 214 -39.83 -41.20 -9.07
#